data_AF-A0A9X3PQF3-F1
#
_entry.id   AF-A0A9X3PQF3-F1
#
_cell.length_a   1.000
_cell.length_b   1.000
_cell.length_c   1.000
_cell.angle_alpha   90.00
_cell.angle_beta   90.00
_cell.angle_gamma   90.00
#
_symmetry.space_group_name_H-M   'P 1'
#
loop_
_entity.id
_entity.type
_entity.pdbx_description
1 polymer ?
#
loop_
_entity_poly.entity_id
_entity_poly.type
_entity_poly.pdbx_seq_one_letter_code
_entity_poly.pdbx_strand_id
1 'polypeptide(L)'
;MSRKPGAIVIAAIVAGALVFGGIAVPLTNHPKFCASCHNIRPSYESWVVSSHKDVTCVDCHVRPGVKGFMHDKVWAGVKDVAIYLFGTPTDAHNLNGPVETGICLGCHRATLRVSEVAVRDLPLPVRDVGLIMSHRKHMEAFEKRGKGEGCTTCHGRVVHGKPIKGYPNVIPRGHVAEDSKPYYPDHPEGSRLRRAALADCLRCHDGTSSHEGKILDKRCETCHLPEKIGGLLF
;
A
#
# COMPACT_ATOMS: atom_id res chain seq x y z
N MET A 1 55.18 -3.78 -14.76
CA MET A 1 54.10 -4.09 -13.80
C MET A 1 53.32 -5.30 -14.30
N SER A 2 53.68 -6.51 -13.86
CA SER A 2 52.94 -7.73 -14.23
C SER A 2 51.63 -7.78 -13.44
N ARG A 3 50.49 -7.50 -14.09
CA ARG A 3 49.17 -7.64 -13.46
C ARG A 3 48.98 -9.13 -13.14
N LYS A 4 48.87 -9.47 -11.86
CA LYS A 4 48.66 -10.87 -11.42
C LYS A 4 47.42 -11.42 -12.15
N PRO A 5 47.49 -12.59 -12.81
CA PRO A 5 46.40 -13.11 -13.64
C PRO A 5 45.06 -13.22 -12.87
N GLY A 6 45.11 -13.51 -11.56
CA GLY A 6 43.92 -13.48 -10.70
C GLY A 6 43.24 -12.12 -10.59
N ALA A 7 43.99 -11.01 -10.61
CA ALA A 7 43.42 -9.66 -10.58
C ALA A 7 42.69 -9.32 -11.89
N ILE A 8 43.18 -9.84 -13.03
CA ILE A 8 42.54 -9.67 -14.34
C ILE A 8 41.22 -10.45 -14.39
N VAL A 9 41.20 -11.68 -13.88
CA VAL A 9 39.99 -12.52 -13.81
C VAL A 9 38.93 -11.88 -12.91
N ILE A 10 39.31 -11.41 -11.73
CA ILE A 10 38.37 -10.73 -10.81
C ILE A 10 37.80 -9.46 -11.47
N ALA A 11 38.65 -8.64 -12.09
CA ALA A 11 38.20 -7.44 -12.79
C ALA A 11 37.23 -7.76 -13.93
N ALA A 12 37.48 -8.82 -14.70
CA ALA A 12 36.60 -9.27 -15.78
C ALA A 12 35.24 -9.75 -15.23
N ILE A 13 35.22 -10.50 -14.13
CA ILE A 13 33.97 -10.96 -13.48
C ILE A 13 33.15 -9.76 -12.97
N VAL A 14 33.80 -8.81 -12.28
CA VAL A 14 33.13 -7.61 -11.79
C VAL A 14 32.57 -6.78 -12.93
N ALA A 15 33.36 -6.56 -13.99
CA ALA A 15 32.90 -5.85 -15.18
C ALA A 15 31.72 -6.57 -15.84
N GLY A 16 31.78 -7.90 -15.98
CA GLY A 16 30.68 -8.71 -16.49
C GLY A 16 29.42 -8.61 -15.64
N ALA A 17 29.54 -8.67 -14.32
CA ALA A 17 28.42 -8.54 -13.38
C ALA A 17 27.78 -7.15 -13.45
N LEU A 18 28.58 -6.08 -13.60
CA LEU A 18 28.08 -4.71 -13.76
C LEU A 18 27.34 -4.53 -15.09
N VAL A 19 27.90 -5.03 -16.20
CA VAL A 19 27.25 -4.97 -17.52
C VAL A 19 25.94 -5.76 -17.50
N PHE A 20 25.96 -6.98 -16.98
CA PHE A 20 24.76 -7.81 -16.85
C PHE A 20 23.71 -7.14 -15.96
N GLY A 21 24.12 -6.64 -14.79
CA GLY A 21 23.23 -5.91 -13.87
C GLY A 21 22.61 -4.68 -14.53
N GLY A 22 23.38 -3.92 -15.30
CA GLY A 22 22.92 -2.74 -16.03
C GLY A 22 21.82 -3.04 -17.07
N ILE A 23 21.77 -4.26 -17.59
CA ILE A 23 20.74 -4.72 -18.55
C ILE A 23 19.59 -5.41 -17.83
N ALA A 24 19.91 -6.32 -16.91
CA ALA A 24 18.94 -7.17 -16.23
C ALA A 24 18.05 -6.37 -15.26
N VAL A 25 18.61 -5.38 -14.55
CA VAL A 25 17.85 -4.62 -13.55
C VAL A 25 16.71 -3.81 -14.20
N PRO A 26 16.94 -2.99 -15.26
CA PRO A 26 15.86 -2.28 -15.93
C PRO A 26 14.80 -3.22 -16.51
N LEU A 27 15.22 -4.33 -17.12
CA LEU A 27 14.29 -5.31 -17.69
C LEU A 27 13.39 -5.92 -16.61
N THR A 28 13.98 -6.32 -15.48
CA THR A 28 13.25 -6.92 -14.35
C THR A 28 12.54 -5.90 -13.46
N ASN A 29 12.70 -4.59 -13.70
CA ASN A 29 11.94 -3.52 -13.07
C ASN A 29 10.66 -3.19 -13.84
N HIS A 30 10.60 -3.54 -15.12
CA HIS A 30 9.48 -3.19 -15.97
C HIS A 30 8.19 -3.94 -15.54
N PRO A 31 7.02 -3.29 -15.41
CA PRO A 31 5.78 -3.93 -14.94
C PRO A 31 5.38 -5.19 -15.73
N LYS A 32 5.64 -5.21 -17.05
CA LYS A 32 5.40 -6.38 -17.91
C LYS A 32 6.26 -7.61 -17.54
N PHE A 33 7.45 -7.42 -16.96
CA PHE A 33 8.24 -8.53 -16.44
C PHE A 33 7.52 -9.15 -15.24
N CYS A 34 7.03 -8.33 -14.30
CA CYS A 34 6.23 -8.84 -13.18
C CYS A 34 4.97 -9.57 -13.66
N ALA A 35 4.32 -9.05 -14.71
CA ALA A 35 3.13 -9.65 -15.31
C ALA A 35 3.38 -10.98 -16.05
N SER A 36 4.64 -11.40 -16.26
CA SER A 36 4.93 -12.72 -16.83
C SER A 36 4.62 -13.85 -15.84
N CYS A 37 4.53 -13.56 -14.54
CA CYS A 37 4.10 -14.50 -13.52
C CYS A 37 2.56 -14.50 -13.44
N HIS A 38 1.92 -15.66 -13.61
CA HIS A 38 0.45 -15.75 -13.66
C HIS A 38 -0.23 -15.25 -12.37
N ASN A 39 0.41 -15.44 -11.22
CA ASN A 39 -0.13 -15.06 -9.91
C ASN A 39 -0.06 -13.54 -9.69
N ILE A 40 0.87 -12.86 -10.36
CA ILE A 40 1.04 -11.40 -10.32
C ILE A 40 0.19 -10.69 -11.39
N ARG A 41 -0.23 -11.39 -12.45
CA ARG A 41 -1.01 -10.82 -13.54
C ARG A 41 -2.26 -10.03 -13.07
N PRO A 42 -3.07 -10.48 -12.10
CA PRO A 42 -4.19 -9.68 -11.59
C PRO A 42 -3.76 -8.35 -10.95
N SER A 43 -2.60 -8.33 -10.28
CA SER A 43 -2.01 -7.11 -9.72
C SER A 43 -1.56 -6.15 -10.84
N TYR A 44 -1.01 -6.67 -11.94
CA TYR A 44 -0.71 -5.86 -13.12
C TYR A 44 -1.98 -5.28 -13.76
N GLU A 45 -3.02 -6.09 -13.95
CA GLU A 45 -4.29 -5.65 -14.57
C GLU A 45 -4.97 -4.54 -13.75
N SER A 46 -4.95 -4.65 -12.42
CA SER A 46 -5.43 -3.57 -11.54
C SER A 46 -4.55 -2.32 -11.58
N TRP A 47 -3.22 -2.48 -11.68
CA TRP A 47 -2.29 -1.37 -11.82
C TRP A 47 -2.53 -0.54 -13.07
N VAL A 48 -2.78 -1.18 -14.23
CA VAL A 48 -3.00 -0.51 -15.54
C VAL A 48 -4.13 0.52 -15.49
N VAL A 49 -5.17 0.26 -14.70
CA VAL A 49 -6.36 1.13 -14.58
C VAL A 49 -6.35 1.98 -13.30
N SER A 50 -5.30 1.91 -12.50
CA SER A 50 -5.17 2.66 -11.25
C SER A 50 -4.69 4.09 -11.46
N SER A 51 -4.77 4.91 -10.42
CA SER A 51 -4.18 6.26 -10.40
C SER A 51 -2.64 6.25 -10.45
N HIS A 52 -2.01 5.09 -10.28
CA HIS A 52 -0.55 4.91 -10.26
C HIS A 52 -0.04 4.14 -11.48
N LYS A 53 -0.82 4.03 -12.56
CA LYS A 53 -0.46 3.32 -13.79
C LYS A 53 0.83 3.81 -14.48
N ASP A 54 1.33 4.99 -14.09
CA ASP A 54 2.55 5.59 -14.62
C ASP A 54 3.75 5.48 -13.63
N VAL A 55 3.55 4.83 -12.48
CA VAL A 55 4.58 4.52 -11.46
C VAL A 55 4.89 3.02 -11.54
N THR A 56 6.17 2.62 -11.60
CA THR A 56 6.51 1.21 -11.79
C THR A 56 6.27 0.38 -10.52
N CYS A 57 6.15 -0.95 -10.67
CA CYS A 57 5.95 -1.84 -9.54
C CYS A 57 7.07 -1.70 -8.49
N VAL A 58 8.32 -1.55 -8.95
CA VAL A 58 9.49 -1.48 -8.07
C VAL A 58 9.60 -0.17 -7.31
N ASP A 59 9.02 0.92 -7.84
CA ASP A 59 8.98 2.21 -7.14
C ASP A 59 8.16 2.13 -5.85
N CYS A 60 7.26 1.14 -5.73
CA CYS A 60 6.49 0.85 -4.52
C CYS A 60 6.99 -0.39 -3.75
N HIS A 61 7.39 -1.45 -4.45
CA HIS A 61 7.67 -2.76 -3.83
C HIS A 61 9.16 -3.04 -3.55
N VAL A 62 10.07 -2.14 -3.93
CA VAL A 62 11.50 -2.25 -3.61
C VAL A 62 11.91 -1.07 -2.76
N ARG A 63 12.32 -1.34 -1.50
CA ARG A 63 12.77 -0.25 -0.62
C ARG A 63 14.04 0.41 -1.16
N PRO A 64 14.17 1.73 -1.00
CA PRO A 64 15.33 2.46 -1.47
C PRO A 64 16.62 2.02 -0.75
N GLY A 65 17.75 2.23 -1.42
CA GLY A 65 19.08 1.90 -0.91
C GLY A 65 19.49 0.44 -1.14
N VAL A 66 20.79 0.17 -0.97
CA VAL A 66 21.40 -1.13 -1.29
C VAL A 66 20.76 -2.27 -0.50
N LYS A 67 20.51 -2.06 0.79
CA LYS A 67 19.90 -3.08 1.66
C LYS A 67 18.48 -3.44 1.20
N GLY A 68 17.66 -2.44 0.86
CA GLY A 68 16.30 -2.63 0.36
C GLY A 68 16.30 -3.37 -0.97
N PHE A 69 17.14 -2.92 -1.91
CA PHE A 69 17.34 -3.60 -3.19
C PHE A 69 17.74 -5.07 -3.04
N MET A 70 18.74 -5.37 -2.21
CA MET A 70 19.22 -6.73 -2.02
C MET A 70 18.16 -7.64 -1.39
N HIS A 71 17.37 -7.12 -0.44
CA HIS A 71 16.33 -7.90 0.21
C HIS A 71 15.09 -8.08 -0.70
N ASP A 72 14.54 -6.98 -1.21
CA ASP A 72 13.22 -6.96 -1.85
C ASP A 72 13.29 -7.35 -3.33
N LYS A 73 14.42 -7.10 -4.00
CA LYS A 73 14.58 -7.46 -5.41
C LYS A 73 15.37 -8.75 -5.61
N VAL A 74 16.52 -8.89 -4.96
CA VAL A 74 17.37 -10.07 -5.16
C VAL A 74 16.85 -11.26 -4.36
N TRP A 75 16.78 -11.15 -3.04
CA TRP A 75 16.39 -12.27 -2.19
C TRP A 75 14.92 -12.68 -2.39
N ALA A 76 13.98 -11.74 -2.29
CA ALA A 76 12.56 -12.05 -2.51
C ALA A 76 12.28 -12.49 -3.95
N GLY A 77 12.91 -11.88 -4.95
CA GLY A 77 12.78 -12.29 -6.35
C GLY A 77 13.27 -13.72 -6.61
N VAL A 78 14.43 -14.11 -6.06
CA VAL A 78 14.93 -15.49 -6.14
C VAL A 78 13.99 -16.47 -5.45
N LYS A 79 13.43 -16.10 -4.29
CA LYS A 79 12.44 -16.91 -3.59
C LYS A 79 11.17 -17.10 -4.43
N ASP A 80 10.67 -16.05 -5.07
CA ASP A 80 9.48 -16.11 -5.91
C ASP A 80 9.71 -17.02 -7.13
N VAL A 81 10.89 -16.94 -7.77
CA VAL A 81 11.28 -17.85 -8.85
C VAL A 81 11.37 -19.30 -8.37
N ALA A 82 11.94 -19.54 -7.19
CA ALA A 82 12.02 -20.88 -6.62
C ALA A 82 10.63 -21.46 -6.33
N ILE A 83 9.70 -20.65 -5.79
CA ILE A 83 8.30 -21.05 -5.59
C ILE A 83 7.62 -21.33 -6.92
N TYR A 84 7.87 -20.51 -7.95
CA TYR A 84 7.30 -20.72 -9.27
C TYR A 84 7.77 -22.02 -9.93
N LEU A 85 9.05 -22.38 -9.76
CA LEU A 85 9.64 -23.57 -10.38
C LEU A 85 9.37 -24.86 -9.61
N PHE A 86 9.38 -24.80 -8.27
CA PHE A 86 9.43 -26.00 -7.43
C PHE A 86 8.33 -26.07 -6.37
N GLY A 87 7.53 -25.02 -6.22
CA GLY A 87 6.51 -24.92 -5.17
C GLY A 87 5.10 -24.68 -5.73
N THR A 88 4.22 -24.31 -4.81
CA THR A 88 2.86 -23.86 -5.14
C THR A 88 2.79 -22.35 -4.96
N PRO A 89 2.62 -21.57 -6.05
CA PRO A 89 2.44 -20.13 -5.96
C PRO A 89 1.25 -19.76 -5.07
N THR A 90 1.40 -18.67 -4.32
CA THR A 90 0.29 -18.13 -3.52
C THR A 90 -0.81 -17.61 -4.45
N ASP A 91 -2.06 -17.88 -4.10
CA ASP A 91 -3.23 -17.35 -4.81
C ASP A 91 -3.19 -15.81 -4.87
N ALA A 92 -3.61 -15.25 -6.00
CA ALA A 92 -3.55 -13.80 -6.26
C ALA A 92 -4.31 -12.98 -5.19
N HIS A 93 -5.41 -13.51 -4.64
CA HIS A 93 -6.19 -12.82 -3.60
C HIS A 93 -5.55 -12.85 -2.21
N ASN A 94 -4.47 -13.62 -2.05
CA ASN A 94 -3.76 -13.83 -0.81
C ASN A 94 -2.29 -13.37 -0.85
N LEU A 95 -1.85 -12.79 -1.96
CA LEU A 95 -0.52 -12.20 -2.08
C LEU A 95 -0.28 -11.14 -1.00
N ASN A 96 0.95 -11.16 -0.46
CA ASN A 96 1.40 -10.20 0.54
C ASN A 96 2.58 -9.40 -0.02
N GLY A 97 2.29 -8.24 -0.60
CA GLY A 97 3.29 -7.25 -1.00
C GLY A 97 3.22 -6.03 -0.08
N PRO A 98 3.83 -6.05 1.11
CA PRO A 98 3.82 -4.88 1.99
C PRO A 98 4.58 -3.72 1.32
N VAL A 99 4.04 -2.52 1.43
CA VAL A 99 4.67 -1.28 0.97
C VAL A 99 4.94 -0.41 2.19
N GLU A 100 6.18 0.05 2.32
CA GLU A 100 6.60 0.89 3.44
C GLU A 100 6.03 2.30 3.32
N THR A 101 5.51 2.85 4.42
CA THR A 101 4.98 4.22 4.50
C THR A 101 5.96 5.27 3.96
N GLY A 102 7.28 5.08 4.18
CA GLY A 102 8.31 5.99 3.68
C GLY A 102 8.31 6.15 2.16
N ILE A 103 7.93 5.10 1.41
CA ILE A 103 7.84 5.14 -0.05
C ILE A 103 6.68 6.04 -0.48
N CYS A 104 5.51 5.87 0.15
CA CYS A 104 4.35 6.73 -0.07
C CYS A 104 4.70 8.20 0.21
N LEU A 105 5.37 8.47 1.34
CA LEU A 105 5.75 9.82 1.77
C LEU A 105 6.83 10.46 0.89
N GLY A 106 7.63 9.66 0.17
CA GLY A 106 8.58 10.17 -0.82
C GLY A 106 7.90 11.03 -1.89
N CYS A 107 6.67 10.69 -2.29
CA CYS A 107 5.86 11.45 -3.24
C CYS A 107 4.73 12.25 -2.54
N HIS A 108 4.07 11.68 -1.53
CA HIS A 108 2.86 12.21 -0.90
C HIS A 108 3.10 12.86 0.48
N ARG A 109 4.25 13.52 0.68
CA ARG A 109 4.58 14.20 1.97
C ARG A 109 3.49 15.16 2.48
N ALA A 110 2.78 15.82 1.57
CA ALA A 110 1.75 16.80 1.91
C ALA A 110 0.53 16.18 2.60
N THR A 111 0.29 14.87 2.41
CA THR A 111 -0.86 14.15 2.97
C THR A 111 -0.88 14.18 4.50
N LEU A 112 0.29 14.29 5.15
CA LEU A 112 0.39 14.41 6.62
C LEU A 112 -0.29 15.67 7.17
N ARG A 113 -0.50 16.69 6.32
CA ARG A 113 -1.06 17.99 6.68
C ARG A 113 -2.52 18.16 6.23
N VAL A 114 -3.19 17.11 5.75
CA VAL A 114 -4.59 17.18 5.28
C VAL A 114 -5.53 17.71 6.36
N SER A 115 -5.28 17.42 7.64
CA SER A 115 -6.09 17.96 8.75
C SER A 115 -5.91 19.46 9.00
N GLU A 116 -4.94 20.11 8.34
CA GLU A 116 -4.71 21.55 8.40
C GLU A 116 -5.42 22.29 7.25
N VAL A 117 -6.02 21.55 6.31
CA VAL A 117 -6.78 22.09 5.17
C VAL A 117 -8.20 22.41 5.62
N ALA A 118 -8.75 23.55 5.17
CA ALA A 118 -10.12 23.91 5.47
C ALA A 118 -11.10 22.88 4.86
N VAL A 119 -12.18 22.56 5.58
CA VAL A 119 -13.14 21.52 5.20
C VAL A 119 -13.67 21.70 3.77
N ARG A 120 -13.93 22.94 3.35
CA ARG A 120 -14.42 23.28 2.01
C ARG A 120 -13.50 22.81 0.87
N ASP A 121 -12.20 22.70 1.15
CA ASP A 121 -11.14 22.37 0.19
C ASP A 121 -10.80 20.87 0.24
N LEU A 122 -11.46 20.09 1.10
CA LEU A 122 -11.30 18.63 1.14
C LEU A 122 -11.96 17.96 -0.07
N PRO A 123 -11.43 16.82 -0.52
CA PRO A 123 -12.03 16.09 -1.62
C PRO A 123 -13.31 15.36 -1.20
N LEU A 124 -14.16 15.05 -2.18
CA LEU A 124 -15.32 14.17 -1.95
C LEU A 124 -14.88 12.70 -1.74
N PRO A 125 -15.59 11.91 -0.91
CA PRO A 125 -16.75 12.29 -0.07
C PRO A 125 -16.38 12.86 1.31
N VAL A 126 -15.08 12.99 1.63
CA VAL A 126 -14.56 13.43 2.95
C VAL A 126 -15.16 14.78 3.38
N ARG A 127 -15.28 15.72 2.43
CA ARG A 127 -15.90 17.03 2.65
C ARG A 127 -17.36 16.96 3.10
N ASP A 128 -18.14 16.06 2.52
CA ASP A 128 -19.60 16.02 2.73
C ASP A 128 -19.94 15.44 4.09
N VAL A 129 -19.20 14.42 4.52
CA VAL A 129 -19.33 13.82 5.85
C VAL A 129 -18.51 14.57 6.91
N GLY A 130 -17.76 15.60 6.53
CA GLY A 130 -16.91 16.37 7.43
C GLY A 130 -15.90 15.52 8.20
N LEU A 131 -15.23 14.57 7.54
CA LEU A 131 -14.27 13.66 8.20
C LEU A 131 -12.98 14.42 8.57
N ILE A 132 -12.71 14.57 9.87
CA ILE A 132 -11.59 15.29 10.46
C ILE A 132 -10.55 14.28 10.98
N MET A 133 -9.81 13.64 10.08
CA MET A 133 -8.77 12.68 10.45
C MET A 133 -7.37 13.27 10.28
N SER A 134 -6.59 13.31 11.36
CA SER A 134 -5.18 13.71 11.29
C SER A 134 -4.28 12.53 10.89
N HIS A 135 -3.75 12.57 9.67
CA HIS A 135 -2.80 11.57 9.19
C HIS A 135 -1.54 11.51 10.07
N ARG A 136 -1.02 12.67 10.51
CA ARG A 136 0.16 12.75 11.39
C ARG A 136 -0.03 11.96 12.69
N LYS A 137 -1.13 12.22 13.41
CA LYS A 137 -1.44 11.50 14.67
C LYS A 137 -1.57 9.99 14.46
N HIS A 138 -2.16 9.56 13.32
CA HIS A 138 -2.25 8.14 13.01
C HIS A 138 -0.88 7.51 12.72
N MET A 139 0.00 8.20 11.99
CA MET A 139 1.34 7.69 11.73
C MET A 139 2.16 7.58 13.02
N GLU A 140 2.10 8.58 13.90
CA GLU A 140 2.72 8.54 15.23
C GLU A 140 2.18 7.39 16.08
N ALA A 141 0.86 7.18 16.05
CA ALA A 141 0.23 6.07 16.77
C ALA A 141 0.66 4.69 16.22
N PHE A 142 0.75 4.54 14.90
CA PHE A 142 1.21 3.31 14.24
C PHE A 142 2.67 2.99 14.55
N GLU A 143 3.53 4.02 14.53
CA GLU A 143 4.93 3.88 14.90
C GLU A 143 5.08 3.41 16.36
N LYS A 144 4.37 4.05 17.30
CA LYS A 144 4.38 3.65 18.72
C LYS A 144 3.82 2.25 18.96
N ARG A 145 2.82 1.82 18.19
CA ARG A 145 2.24 0.48 18.29
C ARG A 145 3.15 -0.60 17.73
N GLY A 146 4.02 -0.26 16.77
CA GLY A 146 5.01 -1.18 16.21
C GLY A 146 4.42 -2.40 15.48
N LYS A 147 3.14 -2.35 15.06
CA LYS A 147 2.44 -3.48 14.42
C LYS A 147 2.63 -3.56 12.89
N GLY A 148 3.55 -2.79 12.33
CA GLY A 148 3.77 -2.70 10.88
C GLY A 148 2.63 -1.98 10.14
N GLU A 149 1.94 -1.07 10.82
CA GLU A 149 0.85 -0.26 10.25
C GLU A 149 1.39 0.99 9.54
N GLY A 150 0.59 1.55 8.63
CA GLY A 150 1.02 2.62 7.74
C GLY A 150 -0.07 3.09 6.79
N CYS A 151 0.34 3.72 5.68
CA CYS A 151 -0.59 4.23 4.67
C CYS A 151 -1.53 3.15 4.13
N THR A 152 -0.99 1.98 3.78
CA THR A 152 -1.74 0.86 3.19
C THR A 152 -2.66 0.15 4.17
N THR A 153 -2.59 0.48 5.46
CA THR A 153 -3.53 -0.06 6.45
C THR A 153 -4.94 0.53 6.25
N CYS A 154 -5.03 1.74 5.70
CA CYS A 154 -6.29 2.36 5.28
C CYS A 154 -6.42 2.46 3.75
N HIS A 155 -5.32 2.78 3.06
CA HIS A 155 -5.25 2.98 1.61
C HIS A 155 -4.75 1.74 0.85
N GLY A 156 -4.98 0.53 1.38
CA GLY A 156 -4.43 -0.72 0.83
C GLY A 156 -4.89 -1.07 -0.60
N ARG A 157 -5.88 -0.36 -1.12
CA ARG A 157 -6.48 -0.56 -2.45
C ARG A 157 -6.09 0.52 -3.47
N VAL A 158 -5.10 1.34 -3.16
CA VAL A 158 -4.65 2.45 -4.02
C VAL A 158 -4.28 2.00 -5.44
N VAL A 159 -3.65 0.83 -5.56
CA VAL A 159 -3.31 0.21 -6.86
C VAL A 159 -4.10 -1.09 -7.08
N HIS A 160 -4.11 -1.99 -6.11
CA HIS A 160 -4.64 -3.35 -6.27
C HIS A 160 -6.06 -3.51 -5.72
N GLY A 161 -6.99 -2.71 -6.25
CA GLY A 161 -8.41 -2.84 -5.95
C GLY A 161 -9.26 -1.76 -6.60
N LYS A 162 -10.55 -2.03 -6.76
CA LYS A 162 -11.49 -1.03 -7.26
C LYS A 162 -11.74 0.03 -6.17
N PRO A 163 -11.93 1.31 -6.51
CA PRO A 163 -12.40 2.27 -5.51
C PRO A 163 -13.79 1.87 -4.98
N ILE A 164 -14.02 2.10 -3.69
CA ILE A 164 -15.33 1.84 -3.08
C ILE A 164 -16.34 2.82 -3.71
N LYS A 165 -17.47 2.29 -4.20
CA LYS A 165 -18.56 3.09 -4.79
C LYS A 165 -18.14 4.05 -5.91
N GLY A 166 -17.01 3.76 -6.58
CA GLY A 166 -16.47 4.62 -7.65
C GLY A 166 -15.89 5.95 -7.15
N TYR A 167 -15.62 6.09 -5.85
CA TYR A 167 -14.99 7.31 -5.33
C TYR A 167 -13.60 7.51 -5.93
N PRO A 168 -13.19 8.76 -6.24
CA PRO A 168 -11.88 9.03 -6.81
C PRO A 168 -10.74 8.78 -5.81
N ASN A 169 -11.05 8.82 -4.50
CA ASN A 169 -10.09 8.60 -3.44
C ASN A 169 -10.29 7.23 -2.81
N VAL A 170 -9.19 6.51 -2.58
CA VAL A 170 -9.21 5.29 -1.80
C VAL A 170 -9.32 5.68 -0.33
N ILE A 171 -10.43 5.36 0.30
CA ILE A 171 -10.63 5.47 1.75
C ILE A 171 -11.12 4.11 2.26
N PRO A 172 -10.92 3.78 3.55
CA PRO A 172 -11.55 2.64 4.18
C PRO A 172 -13.07 2.66 3.98
N ARG A 173 -13.72 1.51 4.18
CA ARG A 173 -15.18 1.43 4.17
C ARG A 173 -15.75 2.43 5.18
N GLY A 174 -16.60 3.35 4.69
CA GLY A 174 -17.26 4.37 5.51
C GLY A 174 -18.58 3.86 6.11
N HIS A 175 -18.99 4.44 7.23
CA HIS A 175 -20.26 4.15 7.90
C HIS A 175 -21.07 5.44 8.03
N VAL A 176 -22.11 5.59 7.21
CA VAL A 176 -23.14 6.65 7.27
C VAL A 176 -24.35 6.19 6.45
N ALA A 177 -25.49 6.88 6.47
CA ALA A 177 -26.65 6.52 5.61
C ALA A 177 -26.34 6.53 4.10
N GLU A 178 -25.22 7.13 3.67
CA GLU A 178 -24.63 7.00 2.32
C GLU A 178 -24.03 5.59 2.05
N ASP A 179 -23.98 4.73 3.08
CA ASP A 179 -23.78 3.27 3.02
C ASP A 179 -25.06 2.50 2.66
N SER A 180 -26.14 3.21 2.35
CA SER A 180 -27.38 2.70 1.73
C SER A 180 -27.15 1.93 0.43
N LYS A 181 -25.98 2.06 -0.21
CA LYS A 181 -25.56 1.17 -1.30
C LYS A 181 -24.66 0.06 -0.74
N PRO A 182 -25.14 -1.20 -0.69
CA PRO A 182 -24.33 -2.33 -0.27
C PRO A 182 -23.04 -2.40 -1.10
N TYR A 183 -21.89 -2.47 -0.42
CA TYR A 183 -20.61 -2.73 -1.07
C TYR A 183 -20.19 -4.16 -0.76
N TYR A 184 -20.19 -5.02 -1.77
CA TYR A 184 -19.70 -6.39 -1.67
C TYR A 184 -18.37 -6.49 -2.42
N PRO A 185 -17.26 -6.80 -1.73
CA PRO A 185 -15.99 -7.04 -2.41
C PRO A 185 -16.09 -8.28 -3.30
N ASP A 186 -15.58 -8.16 -4.53
CA ASP A 186 -15.51 -9.20 -5.56
C ASP A 186 -14.36 -10.20 -5.31
N HIS A 187 -13.99 -10.39 -4.05
CA HIS A 187 -12.91 -11.27 -3.63
C HIS A 187 -13.44 -12.46 -2.84
N PRO A 188 -12.83 -13.66 -2.99
CA PRO A 188 -13.23 -14.87 -2.27
C PRO A 188 -13.32 -14.67 -0.76
N GLU A 189 -14.23 -15.40 -0.12
CA GLU A 189 -14.35 -15.40 1.34
C GLU A 189 -13.04 -15.85 2.01
N GLY A 190 -12.71 -15.24 3.15
CA GLY A 190 -11.46 -15.48 3.87
C GLY A 190 -10.19 -14.89 3.23
N SER A 191 -10.24 -14.47 1.96
CA SER A 191 -9.06 -13.93 1.27
C SER A 191 -8.51 -12.65 1.92
N ARG A 192 -7.21 -12.42 1.76
CA ARG A 192 -6.55 -11.20 2.25
C ARG A 192 -7.15 -9.95 1.60
N LEU A 193 -7.36 -9.96 0.29
CA LEU A 193 -7.95 -8.82 -0.42
C LEU A 193 -9.39 -8.53 0.06
N ARG A 194 -10.20 -9.57 0.34
CA ARG A 194 -11.54 -9.37 0.93
C ARG A 194 -11.45 -8.70 2.31
N ARG A 195 -10.57 -9.17 3.18
CA ARG A 195 -10.36 -8.56 4.51
C ARG A 195 -9.93 -7.11 4.42
N ALA A 196 -9.01 -6.78 3.51
CA ALA A 196 -8.60 -5.40 3.26
C ALA A 196 -9.75 -4.55 2.70
N ALA A 197 -10.59 -5.12 1.84
CA ALA A 197 -11.74 -4.43 1.25
C ALA A 197 -12.88 -4.15 2.24
N LEU A 198 -12.98 -4.93 3.31
CA LEU A 198 -13.94 -4.76 4.39
C LEU A 198 -13.40 -3.93 5.57
N ALA A 199 -12.12 -3.55 5.54
CA ALA A 199 -11.51 -2.80 6.63
C ALA A 199 -12.09 -1.39 6.77
N ASP A 200 -12.28 -0.97 8.01
CA ASP A 200 -12.84 0.33 8.40
C ASP A 200 -12.05 0.95 9.58
N CYS A 201 -12.57 2.05 10.11
CA CYS A 201 -12.00 2.75 11.26
C CYS A 201 -12.16 1.97 12.58
N LEU A 202 -13.26 1.21 12.73
CA LEU A 202 -13.66 0.56 13.97
C LEU A 202 -12.77 -0.64 14.33
N ARG A 203 -11.99 -1.17 13.38
CA ARG A 203 -10.93 -2.15 13.66
C ARG A 203 -9.90 -1.69 14.71
N CYS A 204 -9.82 -0.38 14.95
CA CYS A 204 -8.99 0.22 16.01
C CYS A 204 -9.80 1.17 16.90
N HIS A 205 -10.85 1.80 16.36
CA HIS A 205 -11.80 2.63 17.10
C HIS A 205 -13.00 1.82 17.58
N ASP A 206 -12.75 0.82 18.43
CA ASP A 206 -13.78 -0.12 18.91
C ASP A 206 -14.42 0.29 20.25
N GLY A 207 -13.93 1.37 20.87
CA GLY A 207 -14.35 1.81 22.22
C GLY A 207 -13.67 1.06 23.38
N THR A 208 -12.70 0.19 23.10
CA THR A 208 -11.92 -0.59 24.08
C THR A 208 -10.41 -0.42 23.91
N SER A 209 -9.96 -0.27 22.67
CA SER A 209 -8.59 0.01 22.30
C SER A 209 -8.20 1.40 22.80
N SER A 210 -6.94 1.57 23.21
CA SER A 210 -6.44 2.86 23.72
C SER A 210 -5.10 3.25 23.11
N HIS A 211 -4.85 4.55 23.10
CA HIS A 211 -3.57 5.15 22.74
C HIS A 211 -3.25 6.27 23.72
N GLU A 212 -2.06 6.24 24.33
CA GLU A 212 -1.63 7.22 25.34
C GLU A 212 -2.63 7.40 26.49
N GLY A 213 -3.22 6.29 26.96
CA GLY A 213 -4.20 6.30 28.05
C GLY A 213 -5.58 6.83 27.67
N LYS A 214 -5.83 7.17 26.40
CA LYS A 214 -7.14 7.57 25.89
C LYS A 214 -7.78 6.44 25.10
N ILE A 215 -9.04 6.14 25.42
CA ILE A 215 -9.84 5.17 24.65
C ILE A 215 -10.10 5.74 23.25
N LEU A 216 -9.90 4.90 22.23
CA LEU A 216 -10.25 5.19 20.85
C LEU A 216 -11.75 4.99 20.67
N ASP A 217 -12.47 6.10 20.76
CA ASP A 217 -13.93 6.12 20.70
C ASP A 217 -14.46 5.78 19.31
N LYS A 218 -15.69 5.24 19.28
CA LYS A 218 -16.50 4.90 18.11
C LYS A 218 -17.63 5.90 17.83
N ARG A 219 -17.80 6.93 18.68
CA ARG A 219 -18.78 8.02 18.46
C ARG A 219 -18.50 8.76 17.14
N CYS A 220 -19.54 8.98 16.35
CA CYS A 220 -19.44 9.58 15.02
C CYS A 220 -18.79 10.97 15.07
N GLU A 221 -19.16 11.77 16.07
CA GLU A 221 -18.69 13.14 16.31
C GLU A 221 -17.20 13.22 16.66
N THR A 222 -16.58 12.09 17.02
CA THR A 222 -15.12 12.00 17.23
C THR A 222 -14.35 12.22 15.93
N CYS A 223 -14.95 11.79 14.81
CA CYS A 223 -14.32 11.77 13.50
C CYS A 223 -15.00 12.71 12.52
N HIS A 224 -16.27 13.01 12.72
CA HIS A 224 -17.11 13.76 11.80
C HIS A 224 -17.62 15.04 12.43
N LEU A 225 -17.70 16.11 11.63
CA LEU A 225 -18.32 17.36 12.05
C LEU A 225 -19.81 17.16 12.37
N PRO A 226 -20.29 17.49 13.59
CA PRO A 226 -21.68 17.31 13.98
C PRO A 226 -22.68 17.93 13.00
N GLU A 227 -22.39 19.11 12.48
CA GLU A 227 -23.23 19.82 11.50
C GLU A 227 -23.31 19.13 10.13
N LYS A 228 -22.38 18.22 9.82
CA LYS A 228 -22.36 17.43 8.58
C LYS A 228 -23.08 16.08 8.71
N ILE A 229 -23.28 15.61 9.94
CA ILE A 229 -23.89 14.30 10.22
C ILE A 229 -25.22 14.39 10.98
N GLY A 230 -25.67 15.60 11.35
CA GLY A 230 -26.88 15.78 12.16
C GLY A 230 -28.13 15.10 11.57
N GLY A 231 -28.29 15.08 10.24
CA GLY A 231 -29.39 14.37 9.58
C GLY A 231 -29.18 12.85 9.40
N LEU A 232 -28.04 12.31 9.82
CA LEU A 232 -27.66 10.90 9.72
C LEU A 232 -27.67 10.19 11.08
N LEU A 233 -27.82 10.95 12.18
CA LEU A 233 -27.84 10.46 13.56
C LEU A 233 -29.27 10.23 14.08
N PHE A 234 -30.30 10.55 13.29
CA PHE A 234 -31.73 10.43 13.64
C PHE A 234 -32.53 9.79 12.51
#